data_AF-A0A5B9RCD6-F1
#
_entry.id   AF-A0A5B9RCD6-F1
#
_cell.length_a   1.000
_cell.length_b   1.000
_cell.length_c   1.000
_cell.angle_alpha   90.00
_cell.angle_beta   90.00
_cell.angle_gamma   90.00
#
_symmetry.space_group_name_H-M   'P 1'
#
loop_
_entity.id
_entity.type
_entity.pdbx_description
1 polymer ?
#
loop_
_entity_poly.entity_id
_entity_poly.type
_entity_poly.pdbx_seq_one_letter_code
_entity_poly.pdbx_strand_id
1 'polypeptide(L)'
;MGSFNLAFHNQHDIAELKRLMSDLNIKINSIIPEGASVQELKNLPKAWFNIVPYREIGLLTAEYLKEEFDMPFIDTTPMGVVETANCIRKIQYILNDNKADVNFEKYIDIQTRFVSQSAWFSRSIDCQNLTGKKAIVFGDSTHAAAMTKILTKEMGINVVWAGTYCKYDKSWFEKEVGDLCDEIVITDDHNLIGDLIAKVEPAVIFGTQMERHVAKRLNIPCGVISAPVHIQNFPLSYRPFLGYEGANQIADLIYNSFTLGMEDHLLEIFGGHDTKEVLSAGLSVTSQNSEIKWNLESQAELTKIPGFIRGKIKRNTEKFAQEQKMETITLEIMYAAKEAAA
;
A
#
# COMPACT_ATOMS: atom_id res chain seq x y z
N MET A 1 -7.10 -19.71 9.10
CA MET A 1 -7.65 -20.37 7.90
C MET A 1 -7.36 -19.48 6.72
N GLY A 2 -6.93 -20.04 5.60
CA GLY A 2 -6.72 -19.29 4.36
C GLY A 2 -5.27 -19.14 3.93
N SER A 3 -4.30 -19.78 4.59
CA SER A 3 -2.92 -19.78 4.12
C SER A 3 -2.69 -20.84 3.05
N PHE A 4 -2.15 -20.43 1.90
CA PHE A 4 -1.89 -21.29 0.75
C PHE A 4 -0.52 -20.99 0.12
N ASN A 5 -0.04 -21.93 -0.70
CA ASN A 5 1.23 -21.81 -1.42
C ASN A 5 1.18 -20.71 -2.49
N LEU A 6 2.33 -20.11 -2.81
CA LEU A 6 2.48 -19.01 -3.78
C LEU A 6 1.78 -17.69 -3.40
N ALA A 7 1.20 -17.63 -2.21
CA ALA A 7 0.63 -16.41 -1.67
C ALA A 7 1.72 -15.42 -1.24
N PHE A 8 1.35 -14.14 -1.24
CA PHE A 8 2.23 -13.06 -0.83
C PHE A 8 2.56 -13.17 0.66
N HIS A 9 3.82 -13.42 1.00
CA HIS A 9 4.38 -13.41 2.36
C HIS A 9 3.74 -14.37 3.41
N ASN A 10 2.76 -15.20 3.03
CA ASN A 10 2.03 -16.13 3.91
C ASN A 10 2.90 -16.93 4.89
N GLN A 11 4.05 -17.45 4.46
CA GLN A 11 4.91 -18.25 5.33
C GLN A 11 5.39 -17.44 6.56
N HIS A 12 5.76 -16.19 6.34
CA HIS A 12 6.20 -15.27 7.39
C HIS A 12 5.01 -14.78 8.21
N ASP A 13 3.89 -14.49 7.56
CA ASP A 13 2.64 -14.10 8.23
C ASP A 13 2.13 -15.19 9.17
N ILE A 14 2.19 -16.45 8.77
CA ILE A 14 1.79 -17.57 9.62
C ILE A 14 2.74 -17.74 10.80
N ALA A 15 4.04 -17.50 10.62
CA ALA A 15 4.98 -17.49 11.73
C ALA A 15 4.69 -16.34 12.71
N GLU A 16 4.36 -15.14 12.22
CA GLU A 16 4.01 -13.99 13.05
C GLU A 16 2.69 -14.19 13.78
N LEU A 17 1.67 -14.73 13.11
CA LEU A 17 0.39 -15.09 13.73
C LEU A 17 0.58 -16.16 14.80
N LYS A 18 1.44 -17.17 14.59
CA LYS A 18 1.79 -18.16 15.63
C LYS A 18 2.42 -17.49 16.85
N ARG A 19 3.35 -16.57 16.63
CA ARG A 19 3.99 -15.78 17.69
C ARG A 19 2.96 -14.95 18.45
N LEU A 20 2.10 -14.22 17.73
CA LEU A 20 1.03 -13.42 18.31
C LEU A 20 0.06 -14.27 19.17
N MET A 21 -0.40 -15.42 18.65
CA MET A 21 -1.26 -16.31 19.43
C MET A 21 -0.56 -16.86 20.68
N SER A 22 0.73 -17.22 20.57
CA SER A 22 1.53 -17.67 21.71
C SER A 22 1.66 -16.58 22.78
N ASP A 23 1.93 -15.33 22.37
CA ASP A 23 2.03 -14.19 23.29
C ASP A 23 0.71 -13.90 24.03
N LEU A 24 -0.42 -14.12 23.35
CA LEU A 24 -1.76 -13.99 23.91
C LEU A 24 -2.20 -15.23 24.72
N ASN A 25 -1.33 -16.24 24.87
CA ASN A 25 -1.63 -17.52 25.52
C ASN A 25 -2.79 -18.29 24.87
N ILE A 26 -2.91 -18.21 23.53
CA ILE A 26 -3.92 -18.89 22.73
C ILE A 26 -3.27 -20.06 21.99
N LYS A 27 -3.74 -21.27 22.26
CA LYS A 27 -3.24 -22.47 21.59
C LYS A 27 -3.85 -22.58 20.19
N ILE A 28 -2.99 -22.76 19.19
CA ILE A 28 -3.42 -23.05 17.81
C ILE A 28 -3.86 -24.50 17.70
N ASN A 29 -5.09 -24.72 17.25
CA ASN A 29 -5.63 -26.05 16.99
C ASN A 29 -5.15 -26.61 15.64
N SER A 30 -5.36 -25.85 14.56
CA SER A 30 -4.98 -26.26 13.20
C SER A 30 -4.78 -25.04 12.31
N ILE A 31 -3.90 -25.16 11.32
CA ILE A 31 -3.70 -24.16 10.26
C ILE A 31 -4.05 -24.84 8.95
N ILE A 32 -4.95 -24.23 8.18
CA ILE A 32 -5.43 -24.79 6.91
C ILE A 32 -5.42 -23.71 5.82
N PRO A 33 -5.18 -24.09 4.55
CA PRO A 33 -4.75 -25.42 4.09
C PRO A 33 -3.26 -25.75 4.30
N GLU A 34 -2.39 -24.76 4.57
CA GLU A 34 -0.94 -24.98 4.64
C GLU A 34 -0.52 -25.95 5.77
N GLY A 35 0.17 -27.02 5.39
CA GLY A 35 0.75 -28.00 6.33
C GLY A 35 -0.25 -28.96 6.96
N ALA A 36 -1.55 -28.82 6.68
CA ALA A 36 -2.59 -29.69 7.22
C ALA A 36 -2.77 -30.97 6.40
N SER A 37 -3.03 -32.06 7.13
CA SER A 37 -3.46 -33.33 6.56
C SER A 37 -5.00 -33.38 6.48
N VAL A 38 -5.55 -34.04 5.46
CA VAL A 38 -7.01 -34.25 5.32
C VAL A 38 -7.58 -34.97 6.55
N GLN A 39 -6.79 -35.87 7.16
CA GLN A 39 -7.19 -36.60 8.36
C GLN A 39 -7.33 -35.71 9.60
N GLU A 40 -6.76 -34.51 9.58
CA GLU A 40 -6.81 -33.54 10.68
C GLU A 40 -8.04 -32.63 10.60
N LEU A 41 -8.72 -32.54 9.45
CA LEU A 41 -9.89 -31.65 9.28
C LEU A 41 -11.03 -31.96 10.25
N LYS A 42 -11.17 -33.23 10.66
CA LYS A 42 -12.13 -33.64 11.70
C LYS A 42 -11.89 -32.98 13.07
N ASN A 43 -10.70 -32.42 13.30
CA ASN A 43 -10.34 -31.74 14.54
C ASN A 43 -10.69 -30.24 14.51
N LEU A 44 -11.12 -29.67 13.38
CA LEU A 44 -11.46 -28.24 13.30
C LEU A 44 -12.48 -27.81 14.38
N PRO A 45 -13.57 -28.57 14.64
CA PRO A 45 -14.55 -28.20 15.67
C PRO A 45 -14.05 -28.23 17.11
N LYS A 46 -12.79 -28.62 17.35
CA LYS A 46 -12.17 -28.55 18.70
C LYS A 46 -11.69 -27.14 19.06
N ALA A 47 -11.57 -26.25 18.08
CA ALA A 47 -11.20 -24.86 18.32
C ALA A 47 -12.40 -24.05 18.87
N TRP A 48 -12.12 -23.00 19.63
CA TRP A 48 -13.16 -22.11 20.16
C TRP A 48 -13.63 -21.09 19.11
N PHE A 49 -12.75 -20.71 18.20
CA PHE A 49 -13.03 -19.75 17.14
C PHE A 49 -12.02 -19.89 16.01
N ASN A 50 -12.32 -19.23 14.88
CA ASN A 50 -11.50 -19.23 13.68
C ASN A 50 -10.92 -17.84 13.38
N ILE A 51 -9.72 -17.79 12.80
CA ILE A 51 -9.11 -16.54 12.29
C ILE A 51 -8.95 -16.68 10.78
N VAL A 52 -9.44 -15.68 10.05
CA VAL A 52 -9.34 -15.56 8.59
C VAL A 52 -8.58 -14.27 8.28
N PRO A 53 -7.24 -14.34 8.11
CA PRO A 53 -6.43 -13.14 7.90
C PRO A 53 -6.51 -12.59 6.48
N TYR A 54 -6.96 -13.38 5.49
CA TYR A 54 -7.05 -12.97 4.08
C TYR A 54 -8.51 -12.96 3.63
N ARG A 55 -8.96 -11.84 3.07
CA ARG A 55 -10.32 -11.62 2.59
C ARG A 55 -10.71 -12.61 1.48
N GLU A 56 -9.78 -12.89 0.58
CA GLU A 56 -10.03 -13.66 -0.62
C GLU A 56 -10.20 -15.16 -0.32
N ILE A 57 -9.57 -15.67 0.74
CA ILE A 57 -9.47 -17.11 0.99
C ILE A 57 -9.69 -17.43 2.47
N GLY A 58 -10.62 -18.36 2.72
CA GLY A 58 -10.91 -18.91 4.04
C GLY A 58 -12.28 -18.50 4.60
N LEU A 59 -12.89 -17.43 4.08
CA LEU A 59 -14.21 -16.96 4.54
C LEU A 59 -15.30 -18.00 4.36
N LEU A 60 -15.42 -18.62 3.18
CA LEU A 60 -16.43 -19.65 2.93
C LEU A 60 -16.33 -20.82 3.93
N THR A 61 -15.10 -21.22 4.29
CA THR A 61 -14.88 -22.27 5.29
C THR A 61 -15.25 -21.80 6.69
N ALA A 62 -14.94 -20.56 7.04
CA ALA A 62 -15.28 -20.00 8.34
C ALA A 62 -16.80 -19.79 8.52
N GLU A 63 -17.49 -19.36 7.46
CA GLU A 63 -18.95 -19.26 7.41
C GLU A 63 -19.60 -20.64 7.59
N TYR A 64 -19.14 -21.64 6.84
CA TYR A 64 -19.59 -23.02 7.01
C TYR A 64 -19.41 -23.53 8.45
N LEU A 65 -18.25 -23.30 9.07
CA LEU A 65 -18.00 -23.74 10.45
C LEU A 65 -18.83 -22.97 11.47
N LYS A 66 -19.16 -21.71 11.18
CA LYS A 66 -20.07 -20.92 12.00
C LYS A 66 -21.50 -21.48 11.94
N GLU A 67 -21.98 -21.80 10.74
CA GLU A 67 -23.34 -22.33 10.53
C GLU A 67 -23.52 -23.74 11.12
N GLU A 68 -22.54 -24.62 10.92
CA GLU A 68 -22.65 -26.03 11.31
C GLU A 68 -22.22 -26.33 12.74
N PHE A 69 -21.26 -25.57 13.28
CA PHE A 69 -20.64 -25.86 14.58
C PHE A 69 -20.69 -24.69 15.57
N ASP A 70 -21.42 -23.61 15.25
CA ASP A 70 -21.49 -22.39 16.06
C ASP A 70 -20.10 -21.81 16.41
N MET A 71 -19.14 -21.98 15.48
CA MET A 71 -17.78 -21.50 15.66
C MET A 71 -17.66 -20.05 15.17
N PRO A 72 -17.52 -19.06 16.06
CA PRO A 72 -17.31 -17.68 15.63
C PRO A 72 -15.99 -17.54 14.87
N PHE A 73 -15.88 -16.52 14.02
CA PHE A 73 -14.66 -16.22 13.30
C PHE A 73 -14.34 -14.73 13.28
N ILE A 74 -13.05 -14.43 13.08
CA ILE A 74 -12.52 -13.09 12.93
C ILE A 74 -11.98 -12.94 11.52
N ASP A 75 -12.53 -11.99 10.79
CA ASP A 75 -12.19 -11.61 9.42
C ASP A 75 -11.38 -10.30 9.34
N THR A 76 -10.93 -9.79 10.48
CA THR A 76 -10.11 -8.58 10.56
C THR A 76 -8.65 -8.96 10.37
N THR A 77 -8.12 -8.62 9.20
CA THR A 77 -6.71 -8.78 8.87
C THR A 77 -5.84 -7.96 9.82
N PRO A 78 -4.97 -8.59 10.62
CA PRO A 78 -4.06 -7.88 11.52
C PRO A 78 -2.87 -7.33 10.73
N MET A 79 -3.10 -6.36 9.86
CA MET A 79 -2.06 -5.70 9.04
C MET A 79 -2.03 -4.21 9.38
N GLY A 80 -0.87 -3.72 9.81
CA GLY A 80 -0.75 -2.39 10.43
C GLY A 80 -1.02 -2.42 11.94
N VAL A 81 -0.66 -1.34 12.64
CA VAL A 81 -0.77 -1.28 14.10
C VAL A 81 -2.23 -1.23 14.54
N VAL A 82 -3.04 -0.41 13.86
CA VAL A 82 -4.44 -0.18 14.24
C VAL A 82 -5.28 -1.44 14.05
N GLU A 83 -5.17 -2.10 12.89
CA GLU A 83 -5.99 -3.28 12.61
C GLU A 83 -5.49 -4.52 13.36
N THR A 84 -4.19 -4.60 13.67
CA THR A 84 -3.67 -5.62 14.60
C THR A 84 -4.33 -5.47 15.98
N ALA A 85 -4.40 -4.26 16.51
CA ALA A 85 -5.08 -4.00 17.78
C ALA A 85 -6.58 -4.33 17.71
N ASN A 86 -7.26 -3.98 16.62
CA ASN A 86 -8.68 -4.32 16.41
C ASN A 86 -8.92 -5.84 16.35
N CYS A 87 -8.05 -6.57 15.67
CA CYS A 87 -8.09 -8.03 15.61
C CYS A 87 -7.96 -8.63 17.01
N ILE A 88 -6.98 -8.19 17.81
CA ILE A 88 -6.77 -8.66 19.19
C ILE A 88 -7.99 -8.34 20.07
N ARG A 89 -8.60 -7.16 19.93
CA ARG A 89 -9.83 -6.82 20.67
C ARG A 89 -11.02 -7.70 20.27
N LYS A 90 -11.14 -8.07 18.99
CA LYS A 90 -12.15 -9.05 18.55
C LYS A 90 -11.90 -10.44 19.12
N ILE A 91 -10.63 -10.87 19.23
CA ILE A 91 -10.26 -12.12 19.91
C ILE A 91 -10.68 -12.06 21.38
N GLN A 92 -10.34 -10.98 22.08
CA GLN A 92 -10.73 -10.78 23.48
C GLN A 92 -12.25 -10.87 23.66
N TYR A 93 -13.03 -10.24 22.78
CA TYR A 93 -14.49 -10.29 22.82
C TYR A 93 -15.01 -11.73 22.75
N ILE A 94 -14.56 -12.50 21.75
CA ILE A 94 -15.00 -13.89 21.56
C ILE A 94 -14.60 -14.78 22.75
N LEU A 95 -13.39 -14.62 23.27
CA LEU A 95 -12.92 -15.40 24.41
C LEU A 95 -13.71 -15.07 25.70
N ASN A 96 -14.05 -13.80 25.91
CA ASN A 96 -14.83 -13.38 27.07
C ASN A 96 -16.29 -13.78 26.99
N ASP A 97 -16.87 -13.80 25.79
CA ASP A 97 -18.20 -14.40 25.56
C ASP A 97 -18.21 -15.89 25.95
N ASN A 98 -17.08 -16.58 25.73
CA ASN A 98 -16.82 -17.94 26.19
C ASN A 98 -16.28 -18.05 27.63
N LYS A 99 -16.40 -16.98 28.44
CA LYS A 99 -16.05 -16.93 29.87
C LYS A 99 -14.56 -17.17 30.19
N ALA A 100 -13.66 -16.80 29.27
CA ALA A 100 -12.21 -16.92 29.50
C ALA A 100 -11.63 -15.85 30.45
N ASP A 101 -12.32 -14.72 30.65
CA ASP A 101 -11.89 -13.56 31.45
C ASP A 101 -10.46 -13.07 31.14
N VAL A 102 -10.24 -12.73 29.86
CA VAL A 102 -8.97 -12.21 29.35
C VAL A 102 -9.04 -10.70 29.09
N ASN A 103 -7.92 -10.01 29.28
CA ASN A 103 -7.74 -8.61 28.93
C ASN A 103 -6.38 -8.40 28.25
N PHE A 104 -6.42 -8.05 26.97
CA PHE A 104 -5.25 -7.84 26.13
C PHE A 104 -4.88 -6.36 25.93
N GLU A 105 -5.59 -5.41 26.55
CA GLU A 105 -5.32 -3.98 26.31
C GLU A 105 -3.92 -3.58 26.78
N LYS A 106 -3.43 -4.16 27.89
CA LYS A 106 -2.04 -3.95 28.33
C LYS A 106 -1.02 -4.53 27.33
N TYR A 107 -1.32 -5.67 26.72
CA TYR A 107 -0.47 -6.26 25.69
C TYR A 107 -0.42 -5.36 24.45
N ILE A 108 -1.59 -4.88 23.99
CA ILE A 108 -1.69 -3.94 22.86
C ILE A 108 -0.86 -2.68 23.14
N ASP A 109 -1.04 -2.05 24.30
CA ASP A 109 -0.31 -0.83 24.64
C ASP A 109 1.22 -1.02 24.65
N ILE A 110 1.70 -2.13 25.23
CA ILE A 110 3.13 -2.45 25.27
C ILE A 110 3.67 -2.71 23.86
N GLN A 111 2.97 -3.52 23.06
CA GLN A 111 3.42 -3.85 21.71
C GLN A 111 3.43 -2.63 20.80
N THR A 112 2.37 -1.82 20.83
CA THR A 112 2.27 -0.60 20.04
C THR A 112 3.33 0.43 20.42
N ARG A 113 3.67 0.59 21.70
CA ARG A 113 4.64 1.62 22.12
C ARG A 113 6.10 1.18 22.04
N PHE A 114 6.39 -0.09 22.28
CA PHE A 114 7.77 -0.55 22.54
C PHE A 114 8.27 -1.61 21.56
N VAL A 115 7.39 -2.38 20.93
CA VAL A 115 7.80 -3.45 20.01
C VAL A 115 7.66 -2.99 18.56
N SER A 116 6.53 -2.39 18.23
CA SER A 116 6.28 -1.83 16.91
C SER A 116 6.96 -0.46 16.82
N GLN A 117 8.11 -0.42 16.13
CA GLN A 117 8.82 0.82 15.83
C GLN A 117 8.04 1.68 14.83
N SER A 118 7.07 1.12 14.09
CA SER A 118 6.22 1.87 13.17
C SER A 118 5.42 2.99 13.86
N ALA A 119 4.96 2.79 15.10
CA ALA A 119 4.23 3.81 15.86
C ALA A 119 5.13 4.96 16.35
N TRP A 120 6.41 4.67 16.62
CA TRP A 120 7.41 5.70 16.88
C TRP A 120 7.80 6.41 15.58
N PHE A 121 8.02 5.64 14.52
CA PHE A 121 8.40 6.12 13.19
C PHE A 121 7.36 7.09 12.63
N SER A 122 6.06 6.81 12.78
CA SER A 122 4.99 7.71 12.32
C SER A 122 5.01 9.09 12.99
N ARG A 123 5.64 9.19 14.16
CA ARG A 123 5.83 10.45 14.89
C ARG A 123 7.19 11.10 14.65
N SER A 124 8.07 10.45 13.90
CA SER A 124 9.40 10.94 13.59
C SER A 124 9.36 12.08 12.55
N ILE A 125 10.44 12.86 12.49
CA ILE A 125 10.60 13.93 11.49
C ILE A 125 10.61 13.35 10.07
N ASP A 126 11.14 12.14 9.91
CA ASP A 126 11.21 11.46 8.61
C ASP A 126 9.80 11.14 8.08
N CYS A 127 8.89 10.68 8.94
CA CYS A 127 7.50 10.45 8.55
C CYS A 127 6.70 11.74 8.36
N GLN A 128 6.99 12.80 9.14
CA GLN A 128 6.38 14.13 8.92
C GLN A 128 6.65 14.66 7.51
N ASN A 129 7.84 14.38 6.94
CA ASN A 129 8.15 14.74 5.56
C ASN A 129 7.29 13.99 4.52
N LEU A 130 6.67 12.87 4.88
CA LEU A 130 5.78 12.10 4.01
C LEU A 130 4.34 12.60 4.05
N THR A 131 3.97 13.39 5.07
CA THR A 131 2.60 13.85 5.27
C THR A 131 2.10 14.63 4.06
N GLY A 132 0.91 14.27 3.57
CA GLY A 132 0.27 14.90 2.41
C GLY A 132 0.89 14.55 1.04
N LYS A 133 1.98 13.77 0.99
CA LYS A 133 2.48 13.25 -0.29
C LYS A 133 1.43 12.35 -0.93
N LYS A 134 1.33 12.41 -2.25
CA LYS A 134 0.35 11.65 -3.03
C LYS A 134 0.85 10.22 -3.24
N ALA A 135 0.05 9.25 -2.82
CA ALA A 135 0.25 7.84 -3.10
C ALA A 135 -0.93 7.26 -3.87
N ILE A 136 -0.66 6.16 -4.57
CA ILE A 136 -1.67 5.31 -5.21
C ILE A 136 -1.53 3.91 -4.63
N VAL A 137 -2.65 3.24 -4.41
CA VAL A 137 -2.66 1.86 -3.90
C VAL A 137 -3.44 0.95 -4.85
N PHE A 138 -2.87 -0.21 -5.21
CA PHE A 138 -3.53 -1.21 -6.04
C PHE A 138 -3.12 -2.64 -5.66
N GLY A 139 -4.05 -3.59 -5.64
CA GLY A 139 -3.76 -4.99 -5.31
C GLY A 139 -4.98 -5.86 -5.12
N ASP A 140 -4.83 -6.99 -4.43
CA ASP A 140 -5.97 -7.73 -3.89
C ASP A 140 -6.71 -6.91 -2.82
N SER A 141 -7.91 -7.35 -2.46
CA SER A 141 -8.77 -6.66 -1.50
C SER A 141 -8.07 -6.51 -0.14
N THR A 142 -7.44 -7.58 0.35
CA THR A 142 -6.78 -7.61 1.68
C THR A 142 -5.69 -6.56 1.79
N HIS A 143 -4.67 -6.63 0.91
CA HIS A 143 -3.48 -5.82 1.04
C HIS A 143 -3.72 -4.39 0.60
N ALA A 144 -4.52 -4.15 -0.44
CA ALA A 144 -4.81 -2.79 -0.88
C ALA A 144 -5.65 -2.03 0.15
N ALA A 145 -6.64 -2.67 0.79
CA ALA A 145 -7.41 -2.02 1.84
C ALA A 145 -6.55 -1.74 3.08
N ALA A 146 -5.76 -2.72 3.53
CA ALA A 146 -4.88 -2.55 4.67
C ALA A 146 -3.79 -1.49 4.43
N MET A 147 -3.15 -1.50 3.26
CA MET A 147 -2.15 -0.48 2.89
C MET A 147 -2.77 0.92 2.86
N THR A 148 -3.97 1.08 2.30
CA THR A 148 -4.67 2.38 2.29
C THR A 148 -4.94 2.90 3.70
N LYS A 149 -5.35 2.02 4.62
CA LYS A 149 -5.55 2.36 6.03
C LYS A 149 -4.25 2.77 6.71
N ILE A 150 -3.15 2.05 6.48
CA ILE A 150 -1.84 2.37 7.07
C ILE A 150 -1.35 3.74 6.57
N LEU A 151 -1.35 3.95 5.26
CA LEU A 151 -0.91 5.22 4.66
C LEU A 151 -1.69 6.42 5.22
N THR A 152 -3.01 6.28 5.30
CA THR A 152 -3.90 7.38 5.70
C THR A 152 -3.95 7.58 7.21
N LYS A 153 -4.24 6.51 7.97
CA LYS A 153 -4.51 6.59 9.41
C LYS A 153 -3.24 6.56 10.26
N GLU A 154 -2.19 5.90 9.78
CA GLU A 154 -0.95 5.72 10.57
C GLU A 154 0.17 6.67 10.11
N MET A 155 0.22 7.09 8.85
CA MET A 155 1.34 7.88 8.30
C MET A 155 0.96 9.24 7.69
N GLY A 156 -0.33 9.60 7.64
CA GLY A 156 -0.78 10.90 7.13
C GLY A 156 -0.48 11.14 5.65
N ILE A 157 -0.29 10.07 4.86
CA ILE A 157 -0.08 10.12 3.42
C ILE A 157 -1.42 10.26 2.72
N ASN A 158 -1.47 11.07 1.65
CA ASN A 158 -2.69 11.26 0.87
C ASN A 158 -2.81 10.18 -0.20
N VAL A 159 -3.78 9.27 -0.04
CA VAL A 159 -4.09 8.25 -1.05
C VAL A 159 -5.07 8.84 -2.07
N VAL A 160 -4.57 9.16 -3.27
CA VAL A 160 -5.38 9.77 -4.33
C VAL A 160 -6.45 8.81 -4.81
N TRP A 161 -6.06 7.55 -5.04
CA TRP A 161 -7.03 6.48 -5.24
C TRP A 161 -6.49 5.16 -4.74
N ALA A 162 -7.42 4.33 -4.28
CA ALA A 162 -7.18 2.95 -3.91
C ALA A 162 -7.97 2.05 -4.86
N GLY A 163 -7.39 0.95 -5.28
CA GLY A 163 -8.06 0.05 -6.20
C GLY A 163 -7.77 -1.41 -5.97
N THR A 164 -8.64 -2.25 -6.54
CA THR A 164 -8.47 -3.69 -6.51
C THR A 164 -8.89 -4.36 -7.82
N TYR A 165 -8.21 -5.46 -8.13
CA TYR A 165 -8.62 -6.37 -9.20
C TYR A 165 -9.68 -7.39 -8.76
N CYS A 166 -10.02 -7.46 -7.47
CA CYS A 166 -11.03 -8.35 -6.91
C CYS A 166 -12.45 -7.83 -7.17
N LYS A 167 -12.86 -7.77 -8.44
CA LYS A 167 -14.16 -7.23 -8.88
C LYS A 167 -15.38 -7.84 -8.16
N TYR A 168 -15.30 -9.13 -7.83
CA TYR A 168 -16.38 -9.87 -7.17
C TYR A 168 -16.65 -9.38 -5.73
N ASP A 169 -15.67 -8.71 -5.10
CA ASP A 169 -15.73 -8.26 -3.71
C ASP A 169 -15.77 -6.72 -3.60
N LYS A 170 -16.20 -6.05 -4.67
CA LYS A 170 -16.27 -4.60 -4.80
C LYS A 170 -16.92 -3.91 -3.59
N SER A 171 -18.10 -4.39 -3.16
CA SER A 171 -18.87 -3.75 -2.09
C SER A 171 -18.13 -3.77 -0.75
N TRP A 172 -17.36 -4.82 -0.48
CA TRP A 172 -16.53 -4.89 0.72
C TRP A 172 -15.39 -3.90 0.62
N PHE A 173 -14.68 -3.88 -0.52
CA PHE A 173 -13.55 -2.97 -0.72
C PHE A 173 -13.97 -1.50 -0.58
N GLU A 174 -15.07 -1.10 -1.22
CA GLU A 174 -15.62 0.26 -1.14
C GLU A 174 -15.91 0.69 0.31
N LYS A 175 -16.43 -0.23 1.12
CA LYS A 175 -16.69 0.02 2.54
C LYS A 175 -15.40 0.21 3.35
N GLU A 176 -14.36 -0.55 3.04
CA GLU A 176 -13.11 -0.52 3.80
C GLU A 176 -12.25 0.72 3.52
N VAL A 177 -12.32 1.28 2.30
CA VAL A 177 -11.47 2.41 1.86
C VAL A 177 -12.21 3.71 1.54
N GLY A 178 -13.55 3.71 1.52
CA GLY A 178 -14.33 4.83 0.97
C GLY A 178 -14.07 6.20 1.58
N ASP A 179 -13.77 6.27 2.88
CA ASP A 179 -13.47 7.53 3.57
C ASP A 179 -11.95 7.84 3.62
N LEU A 180 -11.12 7.03 2.95
CA LEU A 180 -9.66 7.06 3.06
C LEU A 180 -8.93 7.43 1.76
N CYS A 181 -9.65 7.52 0.64
CA CYS A 181 -9.08 7.92 -0.64
C CYS A 181 -10.08 8.74 -1.48
N ASP A 182 -9.59 9.54 -2.42
CA ASP A 182 -10.46 10.42 -3.23
C ASP A 182 -11.30 9.65 -4.26
N GLU A 183 -10.74 8.56 -4.80
CA GLU A 183 -11.41 7.72 -5.82
C GLU A 183 -11.13 6.23 -5.58
N ILE A 184 -12.09 5.38 -5.94
CA ILE A 184 -11.99 3.92 -5.84
C ILE A 184 -11.96 3.31 -7.23
N VAL A 185 -10.94 2.51 -7.52
CA VAL A 185 -10.73 1.93 -8.86
C VAL A 185 -10.88 0.41 -8.83
N ILE A 186 -11.91 -0.11 -9.51
CA ILE A 186 -12.19 -1.55 -9.57
C ILE A 186 -12.00 -2.06 -11.00
N THR A 187 -10.86 -2.69 -11.27
CA THR A 187 -10.51 -3.18 -12.61
C THR A 187 -9.42 -4.25 -12.55
N ASP A 188 -9.37 -5.13 -13.55
CA ASP A 188 -8.26 -6.06 -13.80
C ASP A 188 -7.46 -5.66 -15.06
N ASP A 189 -7.81 -4.54 -15.70
CA ASP A 189 -7.12 -4.02 -16.88
C ASP A 189 -5.90 -3.18 -16.48
N HIS A 190 -4.71 -3.75 -16.69
CA HIS A 190 -3.45 -3.09 -16.38
C HIS A 190 -3.16 -1.85 -17.24
N ASN A 191 -3.78 -1.71 -18.43
CA ASN A 191 -3.59 -0.53 -19.27
C ASN A 191 -4.31 0.67 -18.67
N LEU A 192 -5.58 0.48 -18.26
CA LEU A 192 -6.34 1.49 -17.54
C LEU A 192 -5.61 1.95 -16.27
N ILE A 193 -5.05 1.01 -15.49
CA ILE A 193 -4.25 1.35 -14.31
C ILE A 193 -3.01 2.18 -14.71
N GLY A 194 -2.32 1.80 -15.77
CA GLY A 194 -1.19 2.55 -16.31
C GLY A 194 -1.55 4.00 -16.66
N ASP A 195 -2.68 4.20 -17.34
CA ASP A 195 -3.17 5.51 -17.75
C ASP A 195 -3.58 6.37 -16.55
N LEU A 196 -4.26 5.77 -15.55
CA LEU A 196 -4.63 6.44 -14.32
C LEU A 196 -3.40 6.88 -13.50
N ILE A 197 -2.38 6.03 -13.41
CA ILE A 197 -1.10 6.39 -12.76
C ILE A 197 -0.42 7.55 -13.50
N ALA A 198 -0.34 7.49 -14.83
CA ALA A 198 0.27 8.54 -15.66
C ALA A 198 -0.47 9.89 -15.60
N LYS A 199 -1.79 9.84 -15.37
CA LYS A 199 -2.63 11.02 -15.16
C LYS A 199 -2.42 11.64 -13.79
N VAL A 200 -2.30 10.83 -12.73
CA VAL A 200 -2.18 11.31 -11.35
C VAL A 200 -0.77 11.79 -11.01
N GLU A 201 0.26 11.15 -11.55
CA GLU A 201 1.67 11.39 -11.22
C GLU A 201 1.92 11.41 -9.70
N PRO A 202 1.67 10.29 -9.00
CA PRO A 202 1.89 10.22 -7.56
C PRO A 202 3.38 10.29 -7.23
N ALA A 203 3.69 10.62 -5.96
CA ALA A 203 5.05 10.54 -5.45
C ALA A 203 5.52 9.08 -5.26
N VAL A 204 4.60 8.15 -5.06
CA VAL A 204 4.89 6.71 -4.88
C VAL A 204 3.69 5.86 -5.31
N ILE A 205 3.96 4.63 -5.71
CA ILE A 205 2.94 3.62 -6.04
C ILE A 205 3.12 2.40 -5.12
N PHE A 206 2.03 1.97 -4.47
CA PHE A 206 1.99 0.70 -3.75
C PHE A 206 1.10 -0.27 -4.52
N GLY A 207 1.71 -1.27 -5.14
CA GLY A 207 1.07 -2.04 -6.20
C GLY A 207 1.46 -3.51 -6.25
N THR A 208 1.14 -4.15 -7.36
CA THR A 208 1.62 -5.49 -7.72
C THR A 208 2.92 -5.38 -8.53
N GLN A 209 3.43 -6.50 -9.04
CA GLN A 209 4.54 -6.42 -10.01
C GLN A 209 4.18 -5.68 -11.30
N MET A 210 2.91 -5.67 -11.73
CA MET A 210 2.51 -4.93 -12.93
C MET A 210 2.70 -3.43 -12.73
N GLU A 211 2.26 -2.91 -11.59
CA GLU A 211 2.44 -1.50 -11.24
C GLU A 211 3.91 -1.13 -11.12
N ARG A 212 4.77 -2.04 -10.65
CA ARG A 212 6.23 -1.81 -10.64
C ARG A 212 6.79 -1.58 -12.05
N HIS A 213 6.28 -2.29 -13.06
CA HIS A 213 6.68 -2.06 -14.45
C HIS A 213 6.20 -0.70 -14.96
N VAL A 214 4.96 -0.32 -14.65
CA VAL A 214 4.42 1.01 -14.98
C VAL A 214 5.25 2.11 -14.32
N ALA A 215 5.52 1.97 -13.02
CA ALA A 215 6.28 2.90 -12.21
C ALA A 215 7.69 3.12 -12.77
N LYS A 216 8.37 2.04 -13.20
CA LYS A 216 9.68 2.12 -13.85
C LYS A 216 9.64 2.92 -15.16
N ARG A 217 8.59 2.78 -15.97
CA ARG A 217 8.45 3.56 -17.22
C ARG A 217 8.21 5.05 -16.95
N LEU A 218 7.53 5.37 -15.85
CA LEU A 218 7.19 6.74 -15.46
C LEU A 218 8.21 7.38 -14.51
N ASN A 219 9.28 6.66 -14.16
CA ASN A 219 10.27 7.06 -13.16
C ASN A 219 9.65 7.42 -11.80
N ILE A 220 8.67 6.62 -11.36
CA ILE A 220 8.01 6.75 -10.06
C ILE A 220 8.47 5.58 -9.17
N PRO A 221 8.79 5.82 -7.89
CA PRO A 221 9.08 4.74 -6.96
C PRO A 221 7.89 3.82 -6.73
N CYS A 222 8.16 2.52 -6.52
CA CYS A 222 7.11 1.55 -6.28
C CYS A 222 7.47 0.51 -5.21
N GLY A 223 6.57 0.34 -4.23
CA GLY A 223 6.57 -0.76 -3.28
C GLY A 223 5.57 -1.84 -3.71
N VAL A 224 6.00 -3.11 -3.74
CA VAL A 224 5.09 -4.23 -4.05
C VAL A 224 4.41 -4.71 -2.77
N ILE A 225 3.07 -4.74 -2.78
CA ILE A 225 2.24 -5.03 -1.60
C ILE A 225 1.31 -6.23 -1.77
N SER A 226 1.16 -6.75 -2.99
CA SER A 226 0.17 -7.76 -3.32
C SER A 226 0.67 -8.66 -4.46
N ALA A 227 0.12 -9.88 -4.52
CA ALA A 227 0.17 -10.70 -5.73
C ALA A 227 -0.51 -9.98 -6.91
N PRO A 228 -0.16 -10.29 -8.17
CA PRO A 228 0.91 -11.18 -8.62
C PRO A 228 2.32 -10.63 -8.34
N VAL A 229 3.24 -11.54 -8.03
CA VAL A 229 4.62 -11.23 -7.64
C VAL A 229 5.69 -12.10 -8.34
N HIS A 230 6.95 -11.67 -8.24
CA HIS A 230 8.12 -12.44 -8.66
C HIS A 230 8.91 -12.94 -7.44
N ILE A 231 9.94 -13.76 -7.67
CA ILE A 231 10.79 -14.39 -6.66
C ILE A 231 11.35 -13.43 -5.60
N GLN A 232 11.54 -12.15 -5.94
CA GLN A 232 12.01 -11.12 -5.00
C GLN A 232 11.06 -10.89 -3.82
N ASN A 233 9.76 -11.17 -3.98
CA ASN A 233 8.76 -11.08 -2.92
C ASN A 233 8.48 -12.44 -2.26
N PHE A 234 9.39 -13.41 -2.44
CA PHE A 234 9.50 -14.61 -1.61
C PHE A 234 10.85 -14.57 -0.87
N PRO A 235 11.03 -13.59 0.04
CA PRO A 235 12.29 -13.37 0.71
C PRO A 235 12.64 -14.55 1.63
N LEU A 236 13.93 -14.89 1.68
CA LEU A 236 14.47 -15.87 2.63
C LEU A 236 14.49 -15.31 4.07
N SER A 237 14.63 -13.99 4.20
CA SER A 237 14.56 -13.30 5.49
C SER A 237 13.12 -13.12 5.95
N TYR A 238 12.96 -13.06 7.27
CA TYR A 238 11.67 -12.85 7.91
C TYR A 238 11.10 -11.49 7.51
N ARG A 239 10.00 -11.51 6.75
CA ARG A 239 9.29 -10.30 6.30
C ARG A 239 7.78 -10.54 6.36
N PRO A 240 7.16 -10.62 7.54
CA PRO A 240 5.71 -10.65 7.61
C PRO A 240 5.13 -9.31 7.13
N PHE A 241 3.88 -9.32 6.70
CA PHE A 241 3.02 -8.15 6.52
C PHE A 241 1.96 -8.07 7.63
N LEU A 242 1.66 -9.19 8.29
CA LEU A 242 0.76 -9.25 9.44
C LEU A 242 1.49 -9.00 10.77
N GLY A 243 0.73 -8.65 11.80
CA GLY A 243 1.21 -8.48 13.17
C GLY A 243 2.08 -7.23 13.39
N TYR A 244 2.69 -7.16 14.57
CA TYR A 244 3.50 -6.00 14.97
C TYR A 244 4.83 -5.93 14.21
N GLU A 245 5.44 -7.06 13.89
CA GLU A 245 6.64 -7.07 13.05
C GLU A 245 6.30 -6.74 11.59
N GLY A 246 5.13 -7.16 11.11
CA GLY A 246 4.65 -6.76 9.79
C GLY A 246 4.45 -5.27 9.67
N ALA A 247 3.97 -4.61 10.73
CA ALA A 247 3.90 -3.15 10.76
C ALA A 247 5.27 -2.47 10.63
N ASN A 248 6.34 -3.04 11.22
CA ASN A 248 7.71 -2.54 11.05
C ASN A 248 8.18 -2.71 9.60
N GLN A 249 7.98 -3.90 9.03
CA GLN A 249 8.34 -4.20 7.65
C GLN A 249 7.62 -3.28 6.65
N ILE A 250 6.33 -3.01 6.88
CA ILE A 250 5.52 -2.11 6.05
C ILE A 250 6.04 -0.67 6.17
N ALA A 251 6.39 -0.21 7.37
CA ALA A 251 6.96 1.11 7.57
C ALA A 251 8.28 1.28 6.80
N ASP A 252 9.17 0.29 6.85
CA ASP A 252 10.41 0.27 6.06
C ASP A 252 10.11 0.28 4.56
N LEU A 253 9.14 -0.51 4.10
CA LEU A 253 8.73 -0.54 2.69
C LEU A 253 8.25 0.83 2.22
N ILE A 254 7.39 1.48 3.01
CA ILE A 254 6.84 2.80 2.70
C ILE A 254 7.97 3.84 2.66
N TYR A 255 8.77 3.92 3.73
CA TYR A 255 9.85 4.89 3.83
C TYR A 255 10.86 4.75 2.69
N ASN A 256 11.37 3.53 2.46
CA ASN A 256 12.34 3.27 1.41
C ASN A 256 11.79 3.59 0.01
N SER A 257 10.49 3.37 -0.21
CA SER A 257 9.86 3.73 -1.49
C SER A 257 9.85 5.23 -1.70
N PHE A 258 9.62 6.04 -0.66
CA PHE A 258 9.68 7.49 -0.77
C PHE A 258 11.11 8.03 -0.86
N THR A 259 12.05 7.53 -0.05
CA THR A 259 13.42 8.05 -0.01
C THR A 259 14.19 7.77 -1.28
N LEU A 260 14.04 6.59 -1.88
CA LEU A 260 14.69 6.28 -3.17
C LEU A 260 14.30 7.30 -4.26
N GLY A 261 13.03 7.70 -4.31
CA GLY A 261 12.59 8.75 -5.24
C GLY A 261 13.18 10.13 -4.94
N MET A 262 13.45 10.42 -3.67
CA MET A 262 14.10 11.67 -3.25
C MET A 262 15.61 11.64 -3.52
N GLU A 263 16.29 10.51 -3.29
CA GLU A 263 17.73 10.33 -3.50
C GLU A 263 18.11 10.37 -4.99
N ASP A 264 17.40 9.60 -5.84
CA ASP A 264 17.58 9.64 -7.30
C ASP A 264 17.46 11.08 -7.81
N HIS A 265 16.54 11.82 -7.20
CA HIS A 265 16.34 13.21 -7.54
C HIS A 265 17.48 14.14 -7.07
N LEU A 266 18.01 13.95 -5.85
CA LEU A 266 19.17 14.70 -5.38
C LEU A 266 20.39 14.49 -6.29
N LEU A 267 20.58 13.26 -6.81
CA LEU A 267 21.64 12.97 -7.77
C LEU A 267 21.46 13.72 -9.10
N GLU A 268 20.23 13.91 -9.58
CA GLU A 268 19.98 14.74 -10.76
C GLU A 268 20.32 16.24 -10.52
N ILE A 269 20.01 16.79 -9.34
CA ILE A 269 20.27 18.21 -9.02
C ILE A 269 21.76 18.47 -8.84
N PHE A 270 22.42 17.64 -8.04
CA PHE A 270 23.80 17.89 -7.62
C PHE A 270 24.85 17.31 -8.59
N GLY A 271 24.39 16.61 -9.64
CA GLY A 271 25.26 16.03 -10.67
C GLY A 271 26.02 14.81 -10.17
N GLY A 272 25.35 13.65 -10.14
CA GLY A 272 25.97 12.35 -9.87
C GLY A 272 26.71 11.75 -11.08
N HIS A 273 27.62 10.81 -10.84
CA HIS A 273 28.33 10.09 -11.92
C HIS A 273 27.44 9.12 -12.73
N ASP A 274 26.21 8.86 -12.27
CA ASP A 274 25.20 8.02 -12.91
C ASP A 274 24.05 8.84 -13.53
N THR A 275 24.35 9.95 -14.21
CA THR A 275 23.35 10.62 -15.06
C THR A 275 23.00 9.70 -16.22
N LYS A 276 22.00 8.82 -16.04
CA LYS A 276 21.33 8.21 -17.16
C LYS A 276 20.68 9.35 -17.93
N GLU A 277 21.25 9.70 -19.08
CA GLU A 277 20.52 10.42 -20.12
C GLU A 277 19.29 9.56 -20.45
N VAL A 278 18.18 9.84 -19.77
CA VAL A 278 16.90 9.24 -20.08
C VAL A 278 16.53 9.82 -21.44
N LEU A 279 16.77 9.03 -22.49
CA LEU A 279 16.20 9.23 -23.82
C LEU A 279 14.68 9.27 -23.67
N SER A 280 14.12 10.44 -23.35
CA SER A 280 12.71 10.77 -23.49
C SER A 280 12.38 10.95 -24.98
N ALA A 281 12.73 9.95 -25.79
CA ALA A 281 12.36 9.89 -27.19
C ALA A 281 10.97 9.24 -27.29
N GLY A 282 9.95 10.10 -27.33
CA GLY A 282 8.75 9.87 -28.13
C GLY A 282 7.73 8.86 -27.61
N LEU A 283 6.94 9.28 -26.62
CA LEU A 283 5.54 8.86 -26.48
C LEU A 283 4.66 10.09 -26.29
N SER A 284 4.80 11.04 -27.21
CA SER A 284 3.77 12.03 -27.50
C SER A 284 2.74 11.35 -28.39
N VAL A 285 1.67 10.83 -27.78
CA VAL A 285 0.44 10.51 -28.50
C VAL A 285 -0.02 11.79 -29.19
N THR A 286 -0.11 11.70 -30.52
CA THR A 286 -0.61 12.72 -31.44
C THR A 286 -1.88 13.38 -30.92
N SER A 287 -1.72 14.60 -30.42
CA SER A 287 -2.79 15.59 -30.35
C SER A 287 -2.25 16.84 -31.05
N GLN A 288 -2.78 17.10 -32.25
CA GLN A 288 -2.57 18.36 -32.95
C GLN A 288 -3.15 19.49 -32.09
N ASN A 289 -2.33 20.14 -31.28
CA ASN A 289 -2.60 21.42 -30.67
C ASN A 289 -1.28 22.22 -30.67
N SER A 290 -1.37 23.49 -31.06
CA SER A 290 -0.29 24.48 -31.15
C SER A 290 0.90 24.19 -30.23
N GLU A 291 2.06 23.86 -30.80
CA GLU A 291 3.31 23.65 -30.05
C GLU A 291 3.69 24.94 -29.30
N ILE A 292 3.41 24.98 -28.00
CA ILE A 292 3.92 26.03 -27.12
C ILE A 292 5.43 25.86 -26.99
N LYS A 293 6.18 26.93 -27.26
CA LYS A 293 7.65 26.91 -27.23
C LYS A 293 8.16 27.34 -25.86
N TRP A 294 9.11 26.59 -25.30
CA TRP A 294 9.82 26.97 -24.09
C TRP A 294 11.03 27.85 -24.43
N ASN A 295 11.21 28.98 -23.75
CA ASN A 295 12.45 29.75 -23.88
C ASN A 295 13.60 29.07 -23.14
N LEU A 296 14.85 29.41 -23.49
CA LEU A 296 16.05 28.76 -22.90
C LEU A 296 16.12 28.90 -21.38
N GLU A 297 15.69 30.04 -20.85
CA GLU A 297 15.72 30.32 -19.40
C GLU A 297 14.71 29.47 -18.63
N SER A 298 13.46 29.35 -19.11
CA SER A 298 12.44 28.48 -18.48
C SER A 298 12.80 27.02 -18.61
N GLN A 299 13.44 26.60 -19.71
CA GLN A 299 13.92 25.24 -19.87
C GLN A 299 15.06 24.92 -18.88
N ALA A 300 15.97 25.87 -18.66
CA ALA A 300 17.04 25.75 -17.67
C ALA A 300 16.52 25.79 -16.21
N GLU A 301 15.40 26.45 -15.95
CA GLU A 301 14.76 26.43 -14.63
C GLU A 301 13.97 25.14 -14.41
N LEU A 302 13.31 24.63 -15.46
CA LEU A 302 12.60 23.35 -15.42
C LEU A 302 13.53 22.16 -15.15
N THR A 303 14.77 22.19 -15.65
CA THR A 303 15.76 21.13 -15.35
C THR A 303 16.20 21.13 -13.89
N LYS A 304 16.19 22.27 -13.20
CA LYS A 304 16.47 22.35 -11.75
C LYS A 304 15.34 21.77 -10.89
N ILE A 305 14.14 21.64 -11.44
CA ILE A 305 12.96 21.14 -10.72
C ILE A 305 13.04 19.62 -10.54
N PRO A 306 12.52 19.10 -9.40
CA PRO A 306 12.49 17.68 -9.15
C PRO A 306 11.87 16.78 -10.19
N GLY A 307 12.59 15.76 -10.67
CA GLY A 307 12.15 14.86 -11.75
C GLY A 307 10.74 14.29 -11.55
N PHE A 308 10.42 13.85 -10.32
CA PHE A 308 9.10 13.32 -9.95
C PHE A 308 7.97 14.36 -9.94
N ILE A 309 8.29 15.67 -9.94
CA ILE A 309 7.33 16.78 -10.08
C ILE A 309 7.54 17.53 -11.42
N ARG A 310 8.64 17.29 -12.13
CA ARG A 310 9.08 18.04 -13.32
C ARG A 310 8.09 17.83 -14.45
N GLY A 311 7.68 16.58 -14.68
CA GLY A 311 6.63 16.24 -15.66
C GLY A 311 5.33 16.99 -15.37
N LYS A 312 4.92 16.99 -14.11
CA LYS A 312 3.72 17.71 -13.63
C LYS A 312 3.83 19.22 -13.80
N ILE A 313 4.94 19.83 -13.39
CA ILE A 313 5.15 21.27 -13.50
C ILE A 313 5.22 21.70 -14.96
N LYS A 314 5.87 20.91 -15.82
CA LYS A 314 5.86 21.12 -17.26
C LYS A 314 4.44 21.15 -17.81
N ARG A 315 3.64 20.10 -17.54
CA ARG A 315 2.23 20.00 -17.99
C ARG A 315 1.35 21.12 -17.43
N ASN A 316 1.48 21.45 -16.15
CA ASN A 316 0.72 22.53 -15.52
C ASN A 316 1.06 23.88 -16.13
N THR A 317 2.34 24.14 -16.39
CA THR A 317 2.81 25.37 -17.04
C THR A 317 2.32 25.45 -18.48
N GLU A 318 2.36 24.33 -19.23
CA GLU A 318 1.81 24.25 -20.58
C GLU A 318 0.30 24.46 -20.61
N LYS A 319 -0.44 23.84 -19.68
CA LYS A 319 -1.89 24.03 -19.54
C LYS A 319 -2.24 25.47 -19.20
N PHE A 320 -1.54 26.08 -18.24
CA PHE A 320 -1.72 27.48 -17.88
C PHE A 320 -1.42 28.43 -19.06
N ALA A 321 -0.35 28.16 -19.81
CA ALA A 321 -0.02 28.92 -21.01
C ALA A 321 -1.10 28.77 -22.12
N GLN A 322 -1.67 27.58 -22.30
CA GLN A 322 -2.81 27.37 -23.22
C GLN A 322 -4.05 28.16 -22.80
N GLU A 323 -4.41 28.14 -21.51
CA GLU A 323 -5.56 28.87 -20.98
C GLU A 323 -5.40 30.39 -21.15
N GLN A 324 -4.18 30.90 -20.99
CA GLN A 324 -3.84 32.32 -21.19
C GLN A 324 -3.54 32.68 -22.65
N LYS A 325 -3.68 31.74 -23.59
CA LYS A 325 -3.39 31.90 -25.03
C LYS A 325 -1.96 32.42 -25.32
N MET A 326 -1.00 31.97 -24.53
CA MET A 326 0.42 32.31 -24.68
C MET A 326 1.12 31.30 -25.59
N GLU A 327 1.88 31.78 -26.57
CA GLU A 327 2.61 30.92 -27.53
C GLU A 327 4.01 30.52 -27.03
N THR A 328 4.58 31.26 -26.07
CA THR A 328 5.92 31.01 -25.52
C THR A 328 5.88 30.99 -24.00
N ILE A 329 6.45 29.95 -23.39
CA ILE A 329 6.64 29.85 -21.94
C ILE A 329 7.94 30.57 -21.55
N THR A 330 7.79 31.62 -20.75
CA THR A 330 8.88 32.37 -20.11
C THR A 330 8.99 32.01 -18.63
N LEU A 331 10.07 32.45 -17.99
CA LEU A 331 10.29 32.24 -16.55
C LEU A 331 9.13 32.83 -15.71
N GLU A 332 8.61 34.00 -16.12
CA GLU A 332 7.48 34.66 -15.46
C GLU A 332 6.19 33.83 -15.53
N ILE A 333 5.89 33.23 -16.69
CA ILE A 333 4.72 32.37 -16.88
C ILE A 333 4.84 31.10 -16.03
N MET A 334 6.06 30.57 -15.90
CA MET A 334 6.34 29.41 -15.06
C MET A 334 6.11 29.69 -13.56
N TYR A 335 6.49 30.87 -13.08
CA TYR A 335 6.18 31.29 -11.70
C TYR A 335 4.69 31.60 -11.51
N ALA A 336 4.05 32.27 -12.46
CA ALA A 336 2.61 32.54 -12.40
C ALA A 336 1.77 31.25 -12.38
N ALA A 337 2.16 30.23 -13.18
CA ALA A 337 1.52 28.92 -13.18
C ALA A 337 1.70 28.18 -11.84
N LYS A 338 2.85 28.37 -11.18
CA LYS A 338 3.12 27.80 -9.84
C LYS A 338 2.24 28.45 -8.78
N GLU A 339 2.09 29.78 -8.80
CA GLU A 339 1.22 30.51 -7.88
C GLU A 339 -0.26 30.17 -8.08
N ALA A 340 -0.69 29.96 -9.32
CA ALA A 340 -2.08 29.56 -9.62
C ALA A 340 -2.41 28.11 -9.24
N ALA A 341 -1.40 27.26 -9.02
CA ALA A 341 -1.53 25.84 -8.69
C ALA A 341 -1.28 25.51 -7.21
N ALA A 342 -0.87 26.51 -6.42
CA ALA A 342 -0.76 26.46 -4.96
C ALA A 342 -2.13 26.76 -4.34
#